data_AF-L8DI02-F1
#
_entry.id   AF-L8DI02-F1
#
_cell.length_a   1.000
_cell.length_b   1.000
_cell.length_c   1.000
_cell.angle_alpha   90.00
_cell.angle_beta   90.00
_cell.angle_gamma   90.00
#
_symmetry.space_group_name_H-M   'P 1'
#
loop_
_entity.id
_entity.type
_entity.pdbx_description
1 polymer ?
#
loop_
_entity_poly.entity_id
_entity_poly.type
_entity_poly.pdbx_seq_one_letter_code
_entity_poly.pdbx_strand_id
1 'polypeptide(L)'
;MGFGEYTHRPVNLSDICILIPSRAVLPFLERSLDDAGIEFRSEASSLVYSTQEVHDLLVTCRALADTANEAAVVVALRTPLFGCGDDDLLRWKAAGGRWDFFSDAPVGLEESPVAAGRAYLKSVWFELGLLSPGALLSRLAADRRVFEVSMDSPRHRDVWRRLRFVIDQAHAWYGEDGGDLRDYLAWAQTQQDENARVTEAVLPEVGVNAVRIMTMHAAKGLQFPMVIVAGMSGGFRTTSDPVVWGDDGSMHLNVCAAVQSVDYTSVSTTEKAHTEAERVRLLYVACTRAESFLAVSGYIGAKGSWGKTLAAGTAGVPNAVPDLIEPMRVEDRGQSSSVASQSWDEWQAETAQVAEISALPSTVSATQIAHPFLPIHEAVLSEYWLAGLVFPASSIEVVAPLVGSVESGTTLGIALHALLETVPLDSALDSEFDEKARNAGTLAGLVDLDRFALLAKSVFSSEPVQRAAAREHWQEMQLAGMSPNETIVVEGIADLVYREDDGSLVIVDYKTDVGVTATTLEAYWTQLSVYADLLARATGEQVSRVVLVFARPVSAGVLERRRF
;
A
#
# COMPACT_ATOMS: atom_id res chain seq x y z
N MET A 1 -33.81 26.32 -33.52
CA MET A 1 -32.81 25.93 -32.52
C MET A 1 -33.49 24.93 -31.62
N GLY A 2 -33.18 23.64 -31.78
CA GLY A 2 -33.78 22.58 -30.96
C GLY A 2 -33.27 22.69 -29.54
N PHE A 3 -34.18 22.84 -28.57
CA PHE A 3 -33.87 22.57 -27.18
C PHE A 3 -33.53 21.08 -27.10
N GLY A 4 -32.26 20.76 -26.86
CA GLY A 4 -31.84 19.37 -26.63
C GLY A 4 -32.65 18.81 -25.46
N GLU A 5 -33.18 17.60 -25.63
CA GLU A 5 -33.86 16.89 -24.55
C GLU A 5 -32.84 16.64 -23.41
N TYR A 6 -33.00 17.35 -22.30
CA TYR A 6 -32.21 17.11 -21.10
C TYR A 6 -32.67 15.79 -20.49
N THR A 7 -31.77 14.82 -20.43
CA THR A 7 -32.00 13.55 -19.75
C THR A 7 -31.64 13.72 -18.28
N HIS A 8 -32.64 13.62 -17.41
CA HIS A 8 -32.43 13.64 -15.97
C HIS A 8 -31.82 12.30 -15.52
N ARG A 9 -30.71 12.37 -14.79
CA ARG A 9 -30.13 11.23 -14.07
C ARG A 9 -30.13 11.50 -12.57
N PRO A 10 -30.24 10.47 -11.71
CA PRO A 10 -30.02 10.62 -10.29
C PRO A 10 -28.64 11.24 -10.00
N VAL A 11 -28.58 12.12 -8.99
CA VAL A 11 -27.33 12.69 -8.47
C VAL A 11 -26.59 11.61 -7.70
N ASN A 12 -25.31 11.45 -8.02
CA ASN A 12 -24.35 10.65 -7.26
C ASN A 12 -23.47 11.57 -6.40
N LEU A 13 -22.83 11.03 -5.35
CA LEU A 13 -21.92 11.80 -4.50
C LEU A 13 -20.75 12.38 -5.32
N SER A 14 -20.28 11.64 -6.33
CA SER A 14 -19.24 12.08 -7.26
C SER A 14 -19.58 13.34 -8.07
N ASP A 15 -20.87 13.69 -8.16
CA ASP A 15 -21.37 14.87 -8.89
C ASP A 15 -21.34 16.15 -8.05
N ILE A 16 -21.10 16.02 -6.74
CA ILE A 16 -21.16 17.09 -5.76
C ILE A 16 -19.74 17.55 -5.42
N CYS A 17 -19.50 18.85 -5.58
CA CYS A 17 -18.23 19.49 -5.20
C CYS A 17 -18.46 20.61 -4.18
N ILE A 18 -17.77 20.55 -3.04
CA ILE A 18 -17.74 21.58 -2.01
C ILE A 18 -16.50 22.47 -2.23
N LEU A 19 -16.74 23.74 -2.54
CA LEU A 19 -15.70 24.74 -2.71
C LEU A 19 -15.55 25.59 -1.44
N ILE A 20 -14.33 25.64 -0.93
CA ILE A 20 -13.98 26.44 0.26
C ILE A 20 -13.00 27.57 -0.07
N PRO A 21 -13.13 28.75 0.53
CA PRO A 21 -12.21 29.87 0.30
C PRO A 21 -10.84 29.62 0.96
N SER A 22 -10.82 28.93 2.10
CA SER A 22 -9.60 28.55 2.82
C SER A 22 -9.76 27.22 3.52
N ARG A 23 -8.64 26.55 3.78
CA ARG A 23 -8.59 25.23 4.46
C ARG A 23 -8.91 25.29 5.95
N ALA A 24 -8.97 26.48 6.54
CA ALA A 24 -9.30 26.62 7.97
C ALA A 24 -10.67 26.02 8.32
N VAL A 25 -11.57 25.91 7.33
CA VAL A 25 -12.92 25.36 7.49
C VAL A 25 -12.94 23.85 7.26
N LEU A 26 -11.92 23.28 6.62
CA LEU A 26 -11.88 21.88 6.19
C LEU A 26 -12.13 20.91 7.37
N PRO A 27 -11.41 20.97 8.52
CA PRO A 27 -11.63 19.98 9.59
C PRO A 27 -13.06 19.96 10.14
N PHE A 28 -13.76 21.09 10.11
CA PHE A 28 -15.15 21.19 10.56
C PHE A 28 -16.12 20.58 9.55
N LEU A 29 -15.86 20.77 8.24
CA LEU A 29 -16.63 20.15 7.18
C LEU A 29 -16.42 18.64 7.16
N GLU A 30 -15.16 18.19 7.30
CA GLU A 30 -14.80 16.78 7.35
C GLU A 30 -15.55 16.06 8.49
N ARG A 31 -15.50 16.64 9.70
CA ARG A 31 -16.26 16.10 10.85
C ARG A 31 -17.76 16.09 10.59
N SER A 32 -18.32 17.14 10.00
CA SER A 32 -19.77 17.22 9.75
C SER A 32 -20.24 16.19 8.71
N LEU A 33 -19.41 15.90 7.70
CA LEU A 33 -19.69 14.89 6.69
C LEU A 33 -19.55 13.47 7.26
N ASP A 34 -18.54 13.25 8.12
CA ASP A 34 -18.40 11.99 8.88
C ASP A 34 -19.62 11.74 9.77
N ASP A 35 -20.01 12.73 10.58
CA ASP A 35 -21.15 12.64 11.50
C ASP A 35 -22.46 12.31 10.74
N ALA A 36 -22.53 12.69 9.46
CA ALA A 36 -23.65 12.44 8.56
C ALA A 36 -23.50 11.14 7.73
N GLY A 37 -22.37 10.42 7.83
CA GLY A 37 -22.09 9.21 7.06
C GLY A 37 -21.91 9.45 5.56
N ILE A 38 -21.52 10.66 5.15
CA ILE A 38 -21.35 11.04 3.75
C ILE A 38 -19.90 10.80 3.33
N GLU A 39 -19.69 9.91 2.35
CA GLU A 39 -18.35 9.68 1.79
C GLU A 39 -17.87 10.93 1.03
N PHE A 40 -16.69 11.42 1.38
CA PHE A 40 -16.10 12.58 0.74
C PHE A 40 -14.59 12.41 0.55
N ARG A 41 -14.03 13.23 -0.34
CA ARG A 41 -12.61 13.28 -0.67
C ARG A 41 -12.13 14.72 -0.65
N SER A 42 -11.11 14.99 0.16
CA SER A 42 -10.43 16.28 0.15
C SER A 42 -9.33 16.27 -0.93
N GLU A 43 -9.57 16.96 -2.04
CA GLU A 43 -8.58 17.21 -3.10
C GLU A 43 -7.68 18.42 -2.74
N ALA A 44 -7.92 19.05 -1.59
CA ALA A 44 -7.01 20.02 -1.02
C ALA A 44 -5.79 19.27 -0.45
N SER A 45 -4.69 19.22 -1.24
CA SER A 45 -3.37 18.66 -0.91
C SER A 45 -3.31 18.05 0.50
N SER A 46 -3.57 16.74 0.60
CA SER A 46 -3.46 16.08 1.89
C SER A 46 -2.06 16.32 2.43
N LEU A 47 -1.94 16.78 3.66
CA LEU A 47 -0.69 16.81 4.39
C LEU A 47 -0.26 15.36 4.65
N VAL A 48 0.07 14.60 3.61
CA VAL A 48 0.26 13.14 3.66
C VAL A 48 1.27 12.81 4.75
N TYR A 49 2.40 13.51 4.71
CA TYR A 49 3.47 13.34 5.69
C TYR A 49 3.10 13.78 7.11
N SER A 50 2.06 14.59 7.32
CA SER A 50 1.63 15.00 8.68
C SER A 50 0.51 14.13 9.26
N THR A 51 0.08 13.09 8.55
CA THR A 51 -0.94 12.17 9.07
C THR A 51 -0.37 11.26 10.15
N GLN A 52 -1.22 10.82 11.08
CA GLN A 52 -0.78 10.06 12.25
C GLN A 52 -0.07 8.77 11.84
N GLU A 53 -0.61 8.05 10.86
CA GLU A 53 -0.13 6.74 10.44
C GLU A 53 1.23 6.84 9.73
N VAL A 54 1.41 7.90 8.92
CA VAL A 54 2.69 8.20 8.28
C VAL A 54 3.71 8.67 9.33
N HIS A 55 3.29 9.52 10.27
CA HIS A 55 4.14 9.95 11.38
C HIS A 55 4.64 8.76 12.20
N ASP A 56 3.78 7.78 12.49
CA ASP A 56 4.09 6.60 13.27
C ASP A 56 5.14 5.70 12.58
N LEU A 57 5.06 5.53 11.26
CA LEU A 57 6.12 4.88 10.49
C LEU A 57 7.44 5.67 10.55
N LEU A 58 7.38 6.98 10.29
CA LEU A 58 8.57 7.83 10.24
C LEU A 58 9.28 7.93 11.60
N VAL A 59 8.55 7.94 12.71
CA VAL A 59 9.18 7.97 14.04
C VAL A 59 9.87 6.63 14.38
N THR A 60 9.33 5.50 13.92
CA THR A 60 10.02 4.21 14.00
C THR A 60 11.31 4.21 13.17
N CYS A 61 11.27 4.74 11.94
CA CYS A 61 12.47 4.93 11.13
C CYS A 61 13.50 5.86 11.81
N ARG A 62 13.06 6.94 12.48
CA ARG A 62 13.94 7.83 13.25
C ARG A 62 14.61 7.11 14.42
N ALA A 63 13.88 6.25 15.13
CA ALA A 63 14.43 5.43 16.19
C ALA A 63 15.51 4.47 15.67
N LEU A 64 15.32 3.88 14.49
CA LEU A 64 16.31 3.02 13.85
C LEU A 64 17.53 3.80 13.33
N ALA A 65 17.33 5.00 12.80
CA ALA A 65 18.39 5.86 12.27
C ALA A 65 19.28 6.49 13.36
N ASP A 66 18.73 6.72 14.55
CA ASP A 66 19.44 7.27 15.70
C ASP A 66 19.09 6.53 17.00
N THR A 67 19.82 5.43 17.24
CA THR A 67 19.64 4.59 18.43
C THR A 67 19.97 5.29 19.76
N ALA A 68 20.63 6.46 19.72
CA ALA A 68 20.90 7.26 20.91
C ALA A 68 19.73 8.19 21.27
N ASN A 69 18.76 8.35 20.37
CA ASN A 69 17.57 9.16 20.60
C ASN A 69 16.52 8.37 21.40
N GLU A 70 16.70 8.36 22.73
CA GLU A 70 15.78 7.67 23.65
C GLU A 70 14.32 8.08 23.45
N ALA A 71 14.06 9.35 23.12
CA ALA A 71 12.71 9.85 22.89
C ALA A 71 12.07 9.23 21.64
N ALA A 72 12.82 9.10 20.54
CA ALA A 72 12.32 8.45 19.33
C ALA A 72 12.01 6.97 19.57
N VAL A 73 12.86 6.26 20.34
CA VAL A 73 12.62 4.86 20.73
C VAL A 73 11.33 4.73 21.54
N VAL A 74 11.15 5.56 22.56
CA VAL A 74 9.94 5.55 23.40
C VAL A 74 8.69 5.87 22.59
N VAL A 75 8.74 6.90 21.73
CA VAL A 75 7.60 7.26 20.88
C VAL A 75 7.29 6.13 19.90
N ALA A 76 8.29 5.52 19.27
CA ALA A 76 8.11 4.37 18.39
C ALA A 76 7.41 3.22 19.11
N LEU A 77 7.87 2.83 20.31
CA LEU A 77 7.25 1.76 21.09
C LEU A 77 5.79 2.06 21.49
N ARG A 78 5.46 3.34 21.65
CA ARG A 78 4.11 3.81 22.00
C ARG A 78 3.14 3.81 20.81
N THR A 79 3.63 3.82 19.57
CA THR A 79 2.75 3.85 18.40
C THR A 79 1.97 2.53 18.28
N PRO A 80 0.86 2.50 17.52
CA PRO A 80 0.11 1.27 17.25
C PRO A 80 0.95 0.14 16.63
N LEU A 81 2.12 0.43 16.04
CA LEU A 81 3.02 -0.57 15.50
C LEU A 81 3.54 -1.52 16.59
N PHE A 82 3.69 -1.04 17.83
CA PHE A 82 4.25 -1.80 18.95
C PHE A 82 3.30 -1.90 20.14
N GLY A 83 2.38 -0.93 20.28
CA GLY A 83 1.29 -0.98 21.25
C GLY A 83 1.72 -1.00 22.72
N CYS A 84 2.93 -0.51 23.05
CA CYS A 84 3.36 -0.43 24.44
C CYS A 84 2.59 0.68 25.17
N GLY A 85 1.83 0.31 26.20
CA GLY A 85 1.09 1.27 27.01
C GLY A 85 2.00 2.19 27.83
N ASP A 86 1.47 3.34 28.26
CA ASP A 86 2.20 4.28 29.12
C ASP A 86 2.59 3.61 30.46
N ASP A 87 1.82 2.63 30.92
CA ASP A 87 2.09 1.80 32.08
C ASP A 87 3.25 0.81 31.85
N ASP A 88 3.32 0.17 30.68
CA ASP A 88 4.45 -0.69 30.31
C ASP A 88 5.75 0.09 30.24
N LEU A 89 5.72 1.27 29.61
CA LEU A 89 6.88 2.17 29.51
C LEU A 89 7.33 2.66 30.90
N LEU A 90 6.38 2.95 31.78
CA LEU A 90 6.68 3.34 33.17
C LEU A 90 7.29 2.18 33.96
N ARG A 91 6.70 0.98 33.90
CA ARG A 91 7.23 -0.23 34.57
C ARG A 91 8.66 -0.51 34.11
N TRP A 92 8.91 -0.43 32.80
CA TRP A 92 10.24 -0.61 32.22
C TRP A 92 11.26 0.36 32.81
N LYS A 93 10.92 1.66 32.83
CA LYS A 93 11.84 2.68 33.35
C LYS A 93 12.06 2.55 34.86
N ALA A 94 11.00 2.25 35.61
CA ALA A 94 11.06 2.06 37.06
C ALA A 94 11.95 0.88 37.46
N ALA A 95 11.99 -0.18 36.64
CA ALA A 95 12.88 -1.33 36.82
C ALA A 95 14.35 -1.04 36.41
N GLY A 96 14.68 0.18 36.01
CA GLY A 96 16.03 0.56 35.58
C GLY A 96 16.32 0.30 34.10
N GLY A 97 15.30 0.05 33.30
CA GLY A 97 15.43 -0.17 31.85
C GLY A 97 15.97 1.05 31.11
N ARG A 98 16.79 0.78 30.09
CA ARG A 98 17.34 1.79 29.18
C ARG A 98 16.55 1.84 27.87
N TRP A 99 16.63 2.98 27.19
CA TRP A 99 15.89 3.27 25.96
C TRP A 99 16.79 3.19 24.72
N ASP A 100 17.64 2.16 24.67
CA ASP A 100 18.49 1.80 23.53
C ASP A 100 18.15 0.37 23.07
N PHE A 101 18.74 -0.13 21.97
CA PHE A 101 18.43 -1.47 21.46
C PHE A 101 19.32 -2.59 22.01
N PHE A 102 20.44 -2.25 22.63
CA PHE A 102 21.52 -3.19 22.92
C PHE A 102 21.59 -3.61 24.38
N SER A 103 21.08 -2.80 25.29
CA SER A 103 20.99 -3.10 26.71
C SER A 103 20.03 -4.26 26.99
N ASP A 104 20.38 -5.09 27.96
CA ASP A 104 19.52 -6.18 28.42
C ASP A 104 18.23 -5.63 29.04
N ALA A 105 17.19 -6.47 29.01
CA ALA A 105 15.95 -6.17 29.72
C ALA A 105 16.18 -6.18 31.24
N PRO A 106 15.49 -5.32 32.01
CA PRO A 106 15.45 -5.46 33.45
C PRO A 106 14.91 -6.82 33.87
N VAL A 107 15.42 -7.32 35.00
CA VAL A 107 15.00 -8.61 35.57
C VAL A 107 13.48 -8.62 35.79
N GLY A 108 12.80 -9.61 35.22
CA GLY A 108 11.35 -9.80 35.33
C GLY A 108 10.54 -9.07 34.26
N LEU A 109 11.18 -8.40 33.29
CA LEU A 109 10.53 -7.73 32.16
C LEU A 109 11.01 -8.25 30.80
N GLU A 110 11.68 -9.39 30.76
CA GLU A 110 12.24 -10.01 29.55
C GLU A 110 11.16 -10.34 28.50
N GLU A 111 9.96 -10.70 28.96
CA GLU A 111 8.78 -11.02 28.13
C GLU A 111 7.79 -9.86 28.04
N SER A 112 8.17 -8.64 28.45
CA SER A 112 7.27 -7.48 28.40
C SER A 112 7.06 -6.99 26.95
N PRO A 113 5.96 -6.28 26.65
CA PRO A 113 5.74 -5.66 25.33
C PRO A 113 6.90 -4.77 24.90
N VAL A 114 7.52 -4.06 25.85
CA VAL A 114 8.68 -3.21 25.62
C VAL A 114 9.91 -4.03 25.22
N ALA A 115 10.16 -5.17 25.87
CA ALA A 115 11.26 -6.06 25.50
C ALA A 115 11.06 -6.63 24.09
N ALA A 116 9.85 -7.10 23.77
CA ALA A 116 9.52 -7.61 22.45
C ALA A 116 9.68 -6.55 21.35
N GLY A 117 9.18 -5.32 21.58
CA GLY A 117 9.33 -4.22 20.65
C GLY A 117 10.80 -3.81 20.43
N ARG A 118 11.60 -3.75 21.51
CA ARG A 118 13.05 -3.49 21.42
C ARG A 118 13.79 -4.60 20.69
N ALA A 119 13.43 -5.86 20.92
CA ALA A 119 14.04 -7.00 20.24
C ALA A 119 13.77 -6.96 18.72
N TYR A 120 12.55 -6.60 18.31
CA TYR A 120 12.22 -6.37 16.90
C TYR A 120 13.00 -5.20 16.30
N LEU A 121 13.05 -4.05 16.98
CA LEU A 121 13.83 -2.90 16.50
C LEU A 121 15.31 -3.25 16.35
N LYS A 122 15.87 -4.03 17.29
CA LYS A 122 17.24 -4.55 17.23
C LYS A 122 17.46 -5.46 16.02
N SER A 123 16.54 -6.37 15.71
CA SER A 123 16.67 -7.27 14.55
C SER A 123 16.66 -6.49 13.24
N VAL A 124 15.72 -5.54 13.08
CA VAL A 124 15.66 -4.68 11.90
C VAL A 124 16.92 -3.82 11.78
N TRP A 125 17.44 -3.30 12.89
CA TRP A 125 18.65 -2.48 12.90
C TRP A 125 19.88 -3.24 12.36
N PHE A 126 20.03 -4.53 12.65
CA PHE A 126 21.14 -5.33 12.11
C PHE A 126 21.10 -5.51 10.59
N GLU A 127 19.91 -5.42 10.01
CA GLU A 127 19.70 -5.56 8.56
C GLU A 127 19.61 -4.21 7.85
N LEU A 128 19.68 -3.09 8.58
CA LEU A 128 19.44 -1.75 8.05
C LEU A 128 20.37 -1.40 6.87
N GLY A 129 21.61 -1.90 6.89
CA GLY A 129 22.59 -1.69 5.82
C GLY A 129 22.25 -2.40 4.50
N LEU A 130 21.27 -3.29 4.50
CA LEU A 130 20.79 -4.02 3.31
C LEU A 130 19.49 -3.43 2.75
N LEU A 131 18.88 -2.47 3.44
CA LEU A 131 17.56 -1.94 3.13
C LEU A 131 17.65 -0.50 2.64
N SER A 132 17.02 -0.19 1.52
CA SER A 132 16.71 1.18 1.15
C SER A 132 15.59 1.75 2.05
N PRO A 133 15.41 3.08 2.14
CA PRO A 133 14.33 3.68 2.93
C PRO A 133 12.93 3.16 2.55
N GLY A 134 12.66 2.99 1.25
CA GLY A 134 11.40 2.41 0.77
C GLY A 134 11.23 0.94 1.18
N ALA A 135 12.30 0.13 1.08
CA ALA A 135 12.27 -1.27 1.51
C ALA A 135 12.06 -1.39 3.03
N LEU A 136 12.68 -0.51 3.82
CA LEU A 136 12.47 -0.44 5.27
C LEU A 136 11.03 -0.09 5.61
N LEU A 137 10.46 0.95 4.99
CA LEU A 137 9.05 1.33 5.22
C LEU A 137 8.10 0.20 4.83
N SER A 138 8.33 -0.46 3.69
CA SER A 138 7.54 -1.61 3.23
C SER A 138 7.61 -2.77 4.23
N ARG A 139 8.81 -3.09 4.72
CA ARG A 139 9.01 -4.12 5.74
C ARG A 139 8.30 -3.79 7.04
N LEU A 140 8.50 -2.58 7.57
CA LEU A 140 7.82 -2.15 8.80
C LEU A 140 6.29 -2.21 8.63
N ALA A 141 5.78 -1.79 7.48
CA ALA A 141 4.36 -1.84 7.17
C ALA A 141 3.81 -3.28 7.16
N ALA A 142 4.56 -4.24 6.58
CA ALA A 142 4.19 -5.64 6.53
C ALA A 142 4.36 -6.36 7.88
N ASP A 143 5.56 -6.32 8.47
CA ASP A 143 5.90 -6.98 9.72
C ASP A 143 5.01 -6.53 10.88
N ARG A 144 4.64 -5.24 10.89
CA ARG A 144 3.81 -4.63 11.94
C ARG A 144 2.35 -4.41 11.52
N ARG A 145 1.94 -5.00 10.38
CA ARG A 145 0.56 -5.00 9.89
C ARG A 145 -0.11 -3.62 9.90
N VAL A 146 0.62 -2.60 9.44
CA VAL A 146 0.21 -1.18 9.53
C VAL A 146 -1.07 -0.92 8.73
N PHE A 147 -1.25 -1.64 7.61
CA PHE A 147 -2.46 -1.56 6.80
C PHE A 147 -3.68 -2.13 7.54
N GLU A 148 -3.51 -3.25 8.22
CA GLU A 148 -4.57 -3.93 8.97
C GLU A 148 -4.97 -3.13 10.21
N VAL A 149 -4.01 -2.54 10.92
CA VAL A 149 -4.27 -1.66 12.08
C VAL A 149 -5.15 -0.47 11.67
N SER A 150 -5.03 0.02 10.44
CA SER A 150 -5.85 1.14 9.96
C SER A 150 -7.31 0.77 9.62
N MET A 151 -7.71 -0.51 9.72
CA MET A 151 -9.09 -0.95 9.46
C MET A 151 -10.11 -0.47 10.49
N ASP A 152 -9.65 -0.08 11.68
CA ASP A 152 -10.50 0.57 12.70
C ASP A 152 -10.93 1.99 12.26
N SER A 153 -10.22 2.58 11.30
CA SER A 153 -10.61 3.86 10.71
C SER A 153 -11.75 3.67 9.73
N PRO A 154 -12.85 4.46 9.83
CA PRO A 154 -13.92 4.46 8.81
C PRO A 154 -13.40 4.89 7.42
N ARG A 155 -12.16 5.40 7.34
CA ARG A 155 -11.49 5.81 6.09
C ARG A 155 -10.22 5.01 5.82
N HIS A 156 -10.19 3.73 6.18
CA HIS A 156 -9.07 2.82 5.97
C HIS A 156 -8.48 2.89 4.53
N ARG A 157 -9.33 3.04 3.49
CA ARG A 157 -8.86 3.18 2.10
C ARG A 157 -7.97 4.40 1.86
N ASP A 158 -8.31 5.55 2.47
CA ASP A 158 -7.50 6.76 2.36
C ASP A 158 -6.19 6.62 3.11
N VAL A 159 -6.22 5.97 4.28
CA VAL A 159 -5.03 5.67 5.06
C VAL A 159 -4.09 4.78 4.25
N TRP A 160 -4.61 3.71 3.65
CA TRP A 160 -3.85 2.79 2.78
C TRP A 160 -3.20 3.53 1.61
N ARG A 161 -3.95 4.40 0.94
CA ARG A 161 -3.43 5.19 -0.18
C ARG A 161 -2.29 6.10 0.24
N ARG A 162 -2.40 6.76 1.40
CA ARG A 162 -1.36 7.65 1.94
C ARG A 162 -0.09 6.88 2.31
N LEU A 163 -0.26 5.76 3.00
CA LEU A 163 0.85 4.87 3.38
C LEU A 163 1.59 4.38 2.12
N ARG A 164 0.84 3.86 1.14
CA ARG A 164 1.41 3.38 -0.12
C ARG A 164 2.09 4.49 -0.91
N PHE A 165 1.48 5.67 -1.00
CA PHE A 165 2.10 6.84 -1.62
C PHE A 165 3.44 7.20 -0.97
N VAL A 166 3.54 7.19 0.37
CA VAL A 166 4.79 7.50 1.07
C VAL A 166 5.86 6.44 0.83
N ILE A 167 5.46 5.16 0.82
CA ILE A 167 6.35 4.04 0.50
C ILE A 167 6.88 4.16 -0.94
N ASP A 168 5.99 4.38 -1.91
CA ASP A 168 6.35 4.53 -3.32
C ASP A 168 7.26 5.74 -3.54
N GLN A 169 6.98 6.87 -2.87
CA GLN A 169 7.84 8.05 -2.90
C GLN A 169 9.22 7.77 -2.30
N ALA A 170 9.32 6.96 -1.25
CA ALA A 170 10.61 6.58 -0.66
C ALA A 170 11.43 5.70 -1.62
N HIS A 171 10.78 4.80 -2.36
CA HIS A 171 11.43 4.02 -3.41
C HIS A 171 11.92 4.90 -4.56
N ALA A 172 11.07 5.82 -5.04
CA ALA A 172 11.43 6.75 -6.11
C ALA A 172 12.60 7.66 -5.71
N TRP A 173 12.52 8.27 -4.52
CA TRP A 173 13.57 9.13 -3.96
C TRP A 173 14.92 8.41 -3.89
N TYR A 174 14.93 7.16 -3.44
CA TYR A 174 16.17 6.37 -3.38
C TYR A 174 16.74 6.06 -4.76
N GLY A 175 15.89 5.83 -5.77
CA GLY A 175 16.32 5.56 -7.15
C GLY A 175 16.99 6.75 -7.84
N GLU A 176 16.63 7.98 -7.45
CA GLU A 176 17.19 9.21 -8.00
C GLU A 176 18.43 9.70 -7.23
N ASP A 177 18.35 9.75 -5.89
CA ASP A 177 19.36 10.40 -5.05
C ASP A 177 20.36 9.42 -4.41
N GLY A 178 20.00 8.14 -4.25
CA GLY A 178 20.87 7.10 -3.65
C GLY A 178 21.32 7.37 -2.21
N GLY A 179 20.63 8.27 -1.49
CA GLY A 179 20.98 8.68 -0.12
C GLY A 179 20.64 7.65 0.96
N ASP A 180 21.10 7.89 2.18
CA ASP A 180 20.86 7.00 3.31
C ASP A 180 19.51 7.26 4.00
N LEU A 181 19.20 6.48 5.06
CA LEU A 181 17.95 6.65 5.80
C LEU A 181 17.83 8.02 6.48
N ARG A 182 18.93 8.61 6.96
CA ARG A 182 18.92 9.92 7.61
C ARG A 182 18.65 11.02 6.60
N ASP A 183 19.23 10.91 5.41
CA ASP A 183 18.96 11.81 4.29
C ASP A 183 17.48 11.78 3.91
N TYR A 184 16.89 10.58 3.77
CA TYR A 184 15.46 10.42 3.51
C TYR A 184 14.60 11.05 4.63
N LEU A 185 14.94 10.83 5.90
CA LEU A 185 14.19 11.39 7.02
C LEU A 185 14.27 12.92 7.08
N ALA A 186 15.41 13.52 6.72
CA ALA A 186 15.56 14.96 6.61
C ALA A 186 14.74 15.54 5.44
N TRP A 187 14.75 14.84 4.30
CA TRP A 187 13.90 15.18 3.16
C TRP A 187 12.41 15.07 3.53
N ALA A 188 11.98 13.97 4.16
CA ALA A 188 10.59 13.77 4.58
C ALA A 188 10.14 14.82 5.60
N GLN A 189 11.02 15.25 6.52
CA GLN A 189 10.75 16.38 7.41
C GLN A 189 10.59 17.68 6.63
N THR A 190 11.42 17.92 5.62
CA THR A 190 11.28 19.08 4.73
C THR A 190 9.95 19.02 3.99
N GLN A 191 9.53 17.84 3.52
CA GLN A 191 8.20 17.65 2.94
C GLN A 191 7.07 17.90 3.95
N GLN A 192 7.22 17.56 5.24
CA GLN A 192 6.23 17.92 6.26
C GLN A 192 6.13 19.45 6.41
N ASP A 193 7.27 20.12 6.48
CA ASP A 193 7.38 21.58 6.68
C ASP A 193 6.99 22.37 5.43
N GLU A 194 7.26 21.83 4.24
CA GLU A 194 6.94 22.39 2.93
C GLU A 194 5.52 22.06 2.49
N ASN A 195 4.96 20.88 2.78
CA ASN A 195 3.52 20.64 2.57
C ASN A 195 2.67 21.54 3.48
N ALA A 196 3.23 22.06 4.58
CA ALA A 196 2.62 23.15 5.33
C ALA A 196 2.70 24.53 4.61
N ARG A 197 3.54 24.67 3.57
CA ARG A 197 3.84 25.93 2.84
C ARG A 197 3.45 25.93 1.35
N VAL A 198 3.48 24.78 0.65
CA VAL A 198 3.36 24.61 -0.81
C VAL A 198 2.19 23.67 -1.12
N THR A 199 1.44 24.03 -2.16
CA THR A 199 0.11 23.52 -2.48
C THR A 199 0.17 22.74 -3.79
N GLU A 200 0.46 21.44 -3.74
CA GLU A 200 0.35 20.58 -4.91
C GLU A 200 -0.87 19.67 -4.79
N ALA A 201 -1.71 19.66 -5.82
CA ALA A 201 -2.92 18.85 -5.87
C ALA A 201 -2.53 17.41 -6.22
N VAL A 202 -2.90 16.45 -5.38
CA VAL A 202 -2.87 15.04 -5.78
C VAL A 202 -3.90 14.87 -6.89
N LEU A 203 -3.49 14.28 -8.02
CA LEU A 203 -4.38 13.99 -9.15
C LEU A 203 -5.58 13.16 -8.67
N PRO A 204 -6.81 13.51 -9.07
CA PRO A 204 -8.00 12.76 -8.67
C PRO A 204 -7.99 11.36 -9.29
N GLU A 205 -8.26 10.34 -8.49
CA GLU A 205 -8.69 9.04 -9.01
C GLU A 205 -10.05 9.20 -9.71
N VAL A 206 -10.16 8.62 -10.90
CA VAL A 206 -11.43 8.53 -11.64
C VAL A 206 -12.17 7.29 -11.14
N GLY A 207 -13.43 7.45 -10.69
CA GLY A 207 -14.35 6.30 -10.48
C GLY A 207 -14.86 6.05 -9.06
N VAL A 208 -14.56 6.90 -8.06
CA VAL A 208 -15.11 6.74 -6.70
C VAL A 208 -16.32 7.66 -6.47
N ASN A 209 -17.39 7.09 -5.90
CA ASN A 209 -18.64 7.78 -5.63
C ASN A 209 -18.58 8.56 -4.30
N ALA A 210 -17.86 9.68 -4.28
CA ALA A 210 -17.66 10.50 -3.08
C ALA A 210 -17.75 12.01 -3.37
N VAL A 211 -18.19 12.79 -2.39
CA VAL A 211 -18.26 14.27 -2.47
C VAL A 211 -16.85 14.85 -2.54
N ARG A 212 -16.57 15.73 -3.49
CA ARG A 212 -15.23 16.33 -3.63
C ARG A 212 -15.13 17.63 -2.85
N ILE A 213 -14.06 17.83 -2.08
CA ILE A 213 -13.79 19.08 -1.37
C ILE A 213 -12.49 19.68 -1.90
N MET A 214 -12.54 20.91 -2.40
CA MET A 214 -11.37 21.61 -2.90
C MET A 214 -11.44 23.12 -2.65
N THR A 215 -10.32 23.80 -2.81
CA THR A 215 -10.30 25.27 -2.68
C THR A 215 -10.87 25.92 -3.94
N MET A 216 -11.44 27.12 -3.79
CA MET A 216 -11.94 27.90 -4.94
C MET A 216 -10.88 28.11 -6.04
N HIS A 217 -9.61 28.20 -5.66
CA HIS A 217 -8.48 28.33 -6.60
C HIS A 217 -8.24 27.05 -7.39
N ALA A 218 -8.24 25.90 -6.70
CA ALA A 218 -8.01 24.59 -7.31
C ALA A 218 -9.11 24.21 -8.32
N ALA A 219 -10.31 24.74 -8.15
CA ALA A 219 -11.43 24.47 -9.06
C ALA A 219 -11.34 25.20 -10.42
N LYS A 220 -10.36 26.08 -10.63
CA LYS A 220 -10.22 26.86 -11.86
C LYS A 220 -10.04 25.92 -13.07
N GLY A 221 -10.94 26.00 -14.04
CA GLY A 221 -10.92 25.16 -15.24
C GLY A 221 -11.67 23.83 -15.08
N LEU A 222 -12.14 23.49 -13.88
CA LEU A 222 -12.99 22.33 -13.63
C LEU A 222 -14.48 22.70 -13.71
N GLN A 223 -15.35 21.71 -13.83
CA GLN A 223 -16.80 21.86 -13.84
C GLN A 223 -17.45 20.68 -13.11
N PHE A 224 -18.51 20.94 -12.34
CA PHE A 224 -19.23 19.92 -11.59
C PHE A 224 -20.75 20.09 -11.76
N PRO A 225 -21.53 18.99 -11.84
CA PRO A 225 -22.99 19.08 -11.92
C PRO A 225 -23.61 19.87 -10.77
N MET A 226 -23.13 19.63 -9.54
CA MET A 226 -23.56 20.35 -8.34
C MET A 226 -22.35 20.94 -7.60
N VAL A 227 -22.43 22.23 -7.26
CA VAL A 227 -21.42 22.92 -6.45
C VAL A 227 -22.04 23.52 -5.20
N ILE A 228 -21.37 23.31 -4.07
CA ILE A 228 -21.70 23.89 -2.77
C ILE A 228 -20.55 24.83 -2.37
N VAL A 229 -20.83 26.12 -2.23
CA VAL A 229 -19.85 27.09 -1.75
C VAL A 229 -20.00 27.26 -0.23
N ALA A 230 -19.01 26.77 0.51
CA ALA A 230 -19.02 26.71 1.98
C ALA A 230 -17.92 27.61 2.60
N GLY A 231 -17.91 27.73 3.93
CA GLY A 231 -16.87 28.49 4.66
C GLY A 231 -16.95 30.01 4.51
N MET A 232 -18.14 30.54 4.23
CA MET A 232 -18.34 31.96 3.89
C MET A 232 -18.23 32.92 5.08
N SER A 233 -18.12 32.37 6.29
CA SER A 233 -17.93 33.07 7.56
C SER A 233 -16.52 33.61 7.78
N GLY A 234 -15.53 33.08 7.06
CA GLY A 234 -14.12 33.42 7.23
C GLY A 234 -13.86 34.91 7.01
N GLY A 235 -13.34 35.58 8.03
CA GLY A 235 -12.96 37.00 7.94
C GLY A 235 -11.71 37.20 7.08
N PHE A 236 -11.68 38.28 6.30
CA PHE A 236 -10.47 38.66 5.57
C PHE A 236 -9.39 39.14 6.56
N ARG A 237 -8.17 38.62 6.43
CA ARG A 237 -7.01 39.18 7.14
C ARG A 237 -6.78 40.61 6.65
N THR A 238 -6.85 41.56 7.57
CA THR A 238 -6.45 42.96 7.38
C THR A 238 -5.11 43.19 8.10
N THR A 239 -4.07 42.50 7.65
CA THR A 239 -2.70 42.89 7.99
C THR A 239 -2.21 43.87 6.95
N SER A 240 -1.63 44.99 7.39
CA SER A 240 -0.89 45.87 6.50
C SER A 240 0.44 45.23 6.19
N ASP A 241 0.71 44.94 4.92
CA ASP A 241 2.00 44.39 4.54
C ASP A 241 3.09 45.44 4.80
N PRO A 242 4.20 45.07 5.49
CA PRO A 242 5.27 46.00 5.83
C PRO A 242 6.05 46.46 4.59
N VAL A 243 5.89 45.77 3.46
CA VAL A 243 6.47 46.09 2.16
C VAL A 243 5.37 46.00 1.10
N VAL A 244 5.24 47.03 0.27
CA VAL A 244 4.38 47.03 -0.92
C VAL A 244 5.17 47.54 -2.13
N TRP A 245 4.78 47.11 -3.33
CA TRP A 245 5.46 47.47 -4.57
C TRP A 245 4.57 48.37 -5.41
N GLY A 246 5.12 49.45 -5.95
CA GLY A 246 4.44 50.29 -6.93
C GLY A 246 4.46 49.67 -8.33
N ASP A 247 3.56 50.11 -9.21
CA ASP A 247 3.50 49.67 -10.62
C ASP A 247 4.78 49.98 -11.41
N ASP A 248 5.58 50.95 -10.93
CA ASP A 248 6.88 51.33 -11.46
C ASP A 248 8.03 50.43 -10.96
N GLY A 249 7.72 49.42 -10.13
CA GLY A 249 8.68 48.52 -9.50
C GLY A 249 9.39 49.11 -8.28
N SER A 250 8.96 50.28 -7.79
CA SER A 250 9.53 50.87 -6.58
C SER A 250 9.02 50.17 -5.31
N MET A 251 9.90 50.06 -4.32
CA MET A 251 9.60 49.40 -3.04
C MET A 251 9.22 50.44 -1.98
N HIS A 252 8.08 50.25 -1.34
CA HIS A 252 7.56 51.11 -0.28
C HIS A 252 7.48 50.36 1.04
N LEU A 253 7.97 50.98 2.12
CA LEU A 253 8.16 50.36 3.42
C LEU A 253 7.27 51.02 4.49
N ASN A 254 6.70 50.19 5.36
CA ASN A 254 6.01 50.60 6.58
C ASN A 254 6.61 49.84 7.76
N VAL A 255 7.44 50.54 8.53
CA VAL A 255 8.08 49.99 9.73
C VAL A 255 7.17 50.19 10.94
N CYS A 256 6.58 51.37 11.08
CA CYS A 256 5.58 51.71 12.09
C CYS A 256 4.75 52.92 11.65
N ALA A 257 3.70 53.26 12.41
CA ALA A 257 2.83 54.40 12.09
C ALA A 257 3.56 55.75 11.97
N ALA A 258 4.75 55.90 12.58
CA ALA A 258 5.57 57.11 12.50
C ALA A 258 6.63 57.06 11.38
N VAL A 259 6.94 55.89 10.83
CA VAL A 259 8.01 55.68 9.85
C VAL A 259 7.47 54.87 8.68
N GLN A 260 7.01 55.60 7.66
CA GLN A 260 6.47 55.07 6.41
C GLN A 260 7.08 55.84 5.23
N SER A 261 7.29 55.17 4.09
CA SER A 261 7.63 55.86 2.85
C SER A 261 6.47 56.75 2.39
N VAL A 262 6.80 57.88 1.73
CA VAL A 262 5.83 58.93 1.33
C VAL A 262 4.60 58.35 0.62
N ASP A 263 4.81 57.43 -0.34
CA ASP A 263 3.73 56.85 -1.14
C ASP A 263 3.21 55.50 -0.63
N TYR A 264 3.62 55.06 0.57
CA TYR A 264 3.16 53.77 1.12
C TYR A 264 1.64 53.71 1.20
N THR A 265 1.00 54.78 1.67
CA THR A 265 -0.45 54.79 1.90
C THR A 265 -1.25 54.74 0.61
N SER A 266 -0.79 55.42 -0.44
CA SER A 266 -1.44 55.41 -1.75
C SER A 266 -1.30 54.03 -2.40
N VAL A 267 -0.07 53.48 -2.47
CA VAL A 267 0.20 52.15 -3.05
C VAL A 267 -0.52 51.06 -2.28
N SER A 268 -0.49 51.09 -0.94
CA SER A 268 -1.23 50.13 -0.11
C SER A 268 -2.75 50.21 -0.32
N THR A 269 -3.30 51.38 -0.64
CA THR A 269 -4.73 51.53 -0.93
C THR A 269 -5.09 50.93 -2.29
N THR A 270 -4.24 51.14 -3.30
CA THR A 270 -4.39 50.52 -4.62
C THR A 270 -4.30 49.00 -4.53
N GLU A 271 -3.30 48.47 -3.81
CA GLU A 271 -3.16 47.02 -3.55
C GLU A 271 -4.37 46.42 -2.85
N LYS A 272 -4.95 47.13 -1.86
CA LYS A 272 -6.20 46.71 -1.20
C LYS A 272 -7.36 46.63 -2.18
N ALA A 273 -7.48 47.59 -3.10
CA ALA A 273 -8.52 47.59 -4.12
C ALA A 273 -8.34 46.43 -5.11
N HIS A 274 -7.10 46.15 -5.55
CA HIS A 274 -6.79 44.98 -6.38
C HIS A 274 -7.12 43.66 -5.67
N THR A 275 -6.75 43.56 -4.39
CA THR A 275 -7.06 42.39 -3.55
C THR A 275 -8.57 42.19 -3.40
N GLU A 276 -9.34 43.27 -3.21
CA GLU A 276 -10.80 43.21 -3.14
C GLU A 276 -11.43 42.77 -4.47
N ALA A 277 -10.95 43.32 -5.59
CA ALA A 277 -11.40 42.91 -6.92
C ALA A 277 -11.07 41.43 -7.19
N GLU A 278 -9.90 40.95 -6.76
CA GLU A 278 -9.51 39.55 -6.93
C GLU A 278 -10.38 38.60 -6.10
N ARG A 279 -10.78 38.99 -4.89
CA ARG A 279 -11.76 38.23 -4.10
C ARG A 279 -13.08 38.08 -4.87
N VAL A 280 -13.58 39.15 -5.48
CA VAL A 280 -14.81 39.08 -6.29
C VAL A 280 -14.63 38.13 -7.47
N ARG A 281 -13.45 38.12 -8.14
CA ARG A 281 -13.15 37.16 -9.22
C ARG A 281 -13.11 35.73 -8.73
N LEU A 282 -12.48 35.45 -7.59
CA LEU A 282 -12.44 34.09 -7.02
C LEU A 282 -13.83 33.57 -6.70
N LEU A 283 -14.69 34.42 -6.13
CA LEU A 283 -16.08 34.08 -5.87
C LEU A 283 -16.84 33.81 -7.17
N TYR A 284 -16.63 34.64 -8.20
CA TYR A 284 -17.19 34.42 -9.53
C TYR A 284 -16.73 33.08 -10.12
N VAL A 285 -15.44 32.75 -10.01
CA VAL A 285 -14.92 31.45 -10.44
C VAL A 285 -15.64 30.32 -9.72
N ALA A 286 -15.74 30.38 -8.39
CA ALA A 286 -16.40 29.35 -7.58
C ALA A 286 -17.87 29.12 -7.98
N CYS A 287 -18.65 30.20 -8.08
CA CYS A 287 -20.06 30.11 -8.46
C CYS A 287 -20.26 29.60 -9.90
N THR A 288 -19.35 29.92 -10.82
CA THR A 288 -19.41 29.47 -12.23
C THR A 288 -18.83 28.08 -12.47
N ARG A 289 -18.41 27.34 -11.44
CA ARG A 289 -18.04 25.92 -11.59
C ARG A 289 -19.26 25.00 -11.65
N ALA A 290 -20.42 25.48 -11.20
CA ALA A 290 -21.68 24.74 -11.23
C ALA A 290 -22.21 24.64 -12.66
N GLU A 291 -22.54 23.44 -13.10
CA GLU A 291 -23.24 23.21 -14.36
C GLU A 291 -24.76 23.30 -14.20
N SER A 292 -25.32 22.61 -13.20
CA SER A 292 -26.77 22.47 -13.03
C SER A 292 -27.28 23.06 -11.72
N PHE A 293 -26.57 22.87 -10.61
CA PHE A 293 -27.02 23.30 -9.28
C PHE A 293 -25.92 23.99 -8.48
N LEU A 294 -26.25 25.17 -7.94
CA LEU A 294 -25.37 25.96 -7.08
C LEU A 294 -26.04 26.18 -5.72
N ALA A 295 -25.41 25.69 -4.66
CA ALA A 295 -25.74 26.03 -3.28
C ALA A 295 -24.67 26.96 -2.72
N VAL A 296 -25.09 28.02 -2.02
CA VAL A 296 -24.17 28.99 -1.40
C VAL A 296 -24.55 29.16 0.06
N SER A 297 -23.56 29.02 0.95
CA SER A 297 -23.77 29.29 2.37
C SER A 297 -24.00 30.79 2.58
N GLY A 298 -25.21 31.15 3.03
CA GLY A 298 -25.60 32.53 3.34
C GLY A 298 -25.10 33.06 4.69
N TYR A 299 -24.18 32.35 5.36
CA TYR A 299 -23.70 32.78 6.68
C TYR A 299 -22.83 34.04 6.57
N ILE A 300 -23.21 35.10 7.27
CA ILE A 300 -22.51 36.39 7.28
C ILE A 300 -21.71 36.51 8.58
N GLY A 301 -20.39 36.59 8.48
CA GLY A 301 -19.51 36.83 9.63
C GLY A 301 -19.57 38.28 10.13
N ALA A 302 -19.16 38.52 11.38
CA ALA A 302 -19.20 39.84 12.02
C ALA A 302 -18.24 40.88 11.40
N LYS A 303 -17.15 40.44 10.75
CA LYS A 303 -16.18 41.28 10.02
C LYS A 303 -16.36 41.11 8.50
N GLY A 304 -15.59 41.86 7.69
CA GLY A 304 -15.55 41.66 6.24
C GLY A 304 -15.31 40.19 5.92
N SER A 305 -16.30 39.56 5.28
CA SER A 305 -16.38 38.12 5.04
C SER A 305 -16.96 37.85 3.66
N TRP A 306 -16.71 36.65 3.13
CA TRP A 306 -17.22 36.22 1.83
C TRP A 306 -18.75 36.26 1.75
N GLY A 307 -19.44 35.88 2.83
CA GLY A 307 -20.91 35.96 2.91
C GLY A 307 -21.44 37.38 2.77
N LYS A 308 -20.71 38.38 3.29
CA LYS A 308 -21.11 39.80 3.14
C LYS A 308 -21.03 40.28 1.69
N THR A 309 -20.06 39.80 0.91
CA THR A 309 -19.94 40.11 -0.52
C THR A 309 -21.12 39.55 -1.32
N LEU A 310 -21.66 38.40 -0.92
CA LEU A 310 -22.84 37.78 -1.55
C LEU A 310 -24.19 38.29 -1.04
N ALA A 311 -24.22 38.95 0.12
CA ALA A 311 -25.46 39.35 0.76
C ALA A 311 -26.36 40.21 -0.15
N ALA A 312 -25.77 41.12 -0.94
CA ALA A 312 -26.52 41.94 -1.88
C ALA A 312 -27.13 41.13 -3.04
N GLY A 313 -26.42 40.12 -3.54
CA GLY A 313 -26.88 39.26 -4.65
C GLY A 313 -27.85 38.15 -4.22
N THR A 314 -27.88 37.83 -2.92
CA THR A 314 -28.79 36.85 -2.32
C THR A 314 -30.01 37.49 -1.65
N ALA A 315 -30.07 38.82 -1.59
CA ALA A 315 -31.20 39.56 -1.07
C ALA A 315 -32.48 39.24 -1.86
N GLY A 316 -33.42 38.55 -1.23
CA GLY A 316 -34.69 38.15 -1.84
C GLY A 316 -34.73 36.73 -2.40
N VAL A 317 -33.63 35.98 -2.37
CA VAL A 317 -33.67 34.53 -2.63
C VAL A 317 -34.27 33.86 -1.39
N PRO A 318 -35.40 33.13 -1.52
CA PRO A 318 -35.96 32.41 -0.38
C PRO A 318 -34.91 31.40 0.10
N ASN A 319 -34.61 31.44 1.40
CA ASN A 319 -33.81 30.42 2.05
C ASN A 319 -34.66 29.15 2.15
N ALA A 320 -34.73 28.39 1.05
CA ALA A 320 -35.30 27.07 1.03
C ALA A 320 -34.32 26.15 1.76
N VAL A 321 -34.49 26.03 3.07
CA VAL A 321 -33.88 24.97 3.85
C VAL A 321 -34.63 23.70 3.43
N PRO A 322 -34.01 22.76 2.69
CA PRO A 322 -34.64 21.47 2.46
C PRO A 322 -34.96 20.86 3.82
N ASP A 323 -36.05 20.11 3.93
CA ASP A 323 -36.28 19.31 5.13
C ASP A 323 -35.01 18.50 5.37
N LEU A 324 -34.30 18.83 6.46
CA LEU A 324 -33.10 18.13 6.84
C LEU A 324 -33.56 16.72 7.19
N ILE A 325 -33.27 15.78 6.30
CA ILE A 325 -33.40 14.36 6.61
C ILE A 325 -32.50 14.14 7.82
N GLU A 326 -33.02 13.57 8.90
CA GLU A 326 -32.16 13.10 9.98
C GLU A 326 -31.07 12.26 9.32
N PRO A 327 -29.78 12.58 9.50
CA PRO A 327 -28.72 11.86 8.83
C PRO A 327 -28.92 10.37 9.14
N MET A 328 -29.22 9.58 8.11
CA MET A 328 -29.12 8.13 8.22
C MET A 328 -27.64 7.86 8.42
N ARG A 329 -27.22 7.76 9.68
CA ARG A 329 -25.88 7.32 10.00
C ARG A 329 -25.71 5.95 9.37
N VAL A 330 -24.67 5.79 8.57
CA VAL A 330 -24.23 4.46 8.09
C VAL A 330 -23.97 3.53 9.29
N GLU A 331 -23.69 4.12 10.47
CA GLU A 331 -23.58 3.49 11.79
C GLU A 331 -24.91 2.98 12.39
N ASP A 332 -26.10 3.24 11.82
CA ASP A 332 -27.33 2.57 12.30
C ASP A 332 -27.31 1.05 12.03
N ARG A 333 -26.24 0.51 11.44
CA ARG A 333 -25.91 -0.93 11.43
C ARG A 333 -24.97 -1.39 12.55
N GLY A 334 -24.41 -0.48 13.32
CA GLY A 334 -23.58 -0.76 14.48
C GLY A 334 -24.05 0.09 15.63
N GLN A 335 -25.14 -0.31 16.30
CA GLN A 335 -25.28 0.07 17.70
C GLN A 335 -23.93 -0.22 18.34
N SER A 336 -23.25 0.82 18.85
CA SER A 336 -22.20 0.61 19.84
C SER A 336 -22.89 -0.19 20.93
N SER A 337 -22.68 -1.50 20.89
CA SER A 337 -23.00 -2.37 21.99
C SER A 337 -22.34 -1.70 23.18
N SER A 338 -23.08 -1.53 24.27
CA SER A 338 -22.48 -1.15 25.54
C SER A 338 -21.34 -2.14 25.76
N VAL A 339 -20.10 -1.73 25.48
CA VAL A 339 -18.96 -2.60 25.64
C VAL A 339 -18.96 -2.89 27.12
N ALA A 340 -19.24 -4.14 27.48
CA ALA A 340 -19.14 -4.58 28.85
C ALA A 340 -17.73 -4.21 29.28
N SER A 341 -17.63 -3.38 30.32
CA SER A 341 -16.35 -3.02 30.91
C SER A 341 -15.66 -4.31 31.36
N GLN A 342 -14.78 -4.84 30.53
CA GLN A 342 -13.96 -5.97 30.90
C GLN A 342 -12.93 -5.53 31.93
N SER A 343 -12.64 -6.41 32.88
CA SER A 343 -11.53 -6.23 33.80
C SER A 343 -10.19 -6.31 33.04
N TRP A 344 -9.13 -5.77 33.63
CA TRP A 344 -7.78 -5.84 33.06
C TRP A 344 -7.32 -7.28 32.82
N ASP A 345 -7.66 -8.21 33.73
CA ASP A 345 -7.30 -9.62 33.60
C ASP A 345 -8.05 -10.30 32.45
N GLU A 346 -9.33 -9.97 32.25
CA GLU A 346 -10.12 -10.43 31.10
C GLU A 346 -9.55 -9.89 29.78
N TRP A 347 -9.21 -8.60 29.74
CA TRP A 347 -8.61 -7.97 28.56
C TRP A 347 -7.24 -8.58 28.23
N GLN A 348 -6.42 -8.84 29.24
CA GLN A 348 -5.09 -9.44 29.03
C GLN A 348 -5.19 -10.88 28.55
N ALA A 349 -6.16 -11.66 29.07
CA ALA A 349 -6.44 -13.01 28.61
C ALA A 349 -6.99 -13.04 27.18
N GLU A 350 -7.94 -12.16 26.85
CA GLU A 350 -8.49 -12.01 25.49
C GLU A 350 -7.40 -11.58 24.51
N THR A 351 -6.59 -10.58 24.87
CA THR A 351 -5.46 -10.10 24.05
C THR A 351 -4.44 -11.21 23.80
N ALA A 352 -4.08 -11.99 24.83
CA ALA A 352 -3.18 -13.14 24.67
C ALA A 352 -3.77 -14.20 23.73
N GLN A 353 -5.07 -14.48 23.86
CA GLN A 353 -5.78 -15.42 22.98
C GLN A 353 -5.82 -14.92 21.53
N VAL A 354 -6.14 -13.65 21.30
CA VAL A 354 -6.16 -13.03 19.97
C VAL A 354 -4.75 -13.02 19.36
N ALA A 355 -3.72 -12.75 20.16
CA ALA A 355 -2.33 -12.80 19.72
C ALA A 355 -1.93 -14.24 19.31
N GLU A 356 -2.33 -15.26 20.08
CA GLU A 356 -2.07 -16.67 19.77
C GLU A 356 -2.77 -17.09 18.47
N ILE A 357 -4.05 -16.74 18.29
CA ILE A 357 -4.80 -17.02 17.06
C ILE A 357 -4.17 -16.27 15.87
N SER A 358 -3.76 -15.02 16.05
CA SER A 358 -3.16 -14.19 14.99
C SER A 358 -1.75 -14.61 14.60
N ALA A 359 -1.07 -15.38 15.46
CA ALA A 359 0.24 -15.96 15.23
C ALA A 359 0.19 -17.26 14.42
N LEU A 360 -0.98 -17.89 14.28
CA LEU A 360 -1.15 -19.03 13.38
C LEU A 360 -1.04 -18.56 11.92
N PRO A 361 -0.22 -19.21 11.09
CA PRO A 361 -0.20 -18.93 9.65
C PRO A 361 -1.61 -19.09 9.08
N SER A 362 -2.11 -18.06 8.42
CA SER A 362 -3.39 -18.13 7.70
C SER A 362 -3.28 -18.85 6.36
N THR A 363 -2.05 -19.00 5.86
CA THR A 363 -1.72 -19.70 4.62
C THR A 363 -0.47 -20.58 4.81
N VAL A 364 -0.39 -21.65 4.01
CA VAL A 364 0.81 -22.50 3.89
C VAL A 364 1.09 -22.71 2.41
N SER A 365 2.34 -22.61 1.97
CA SER A 365 2.67 -22.88 0.56
C SER A 365 2.88 -24.37 0.26
N ALA A 366 2.63 -24.80 -0.97
CA ALA A 366 2.90 -26.18 -1.41
C ALA A 366 4.36 -26.59 -1.20
N THR A 367 5.30 -25.65 -1.36
CA THR A 367 6.73 -25.86 -1.08
C THR A 367 6.99 -26.13 0.40
N GLN A 368 6.29 -25.42 1.30
CA GLN A 368 6.38 -25.64 2.75
C GLN A 368 5.78 -26.99 3.17
N ILE A 369 4.74 -27.46 2.47
CA ILE A 369 4.17 -28.80 2.66
C ILE A 369 5.15 -29.88 2.19
N ALA A 370 5.81 -29.67 1.05
CA ALA A 370 6.81 -30.60 0.50
C ALA A 370 8.10 -30.65 1.34
N HIS A 371 8.46 -29.54 2.00
CA HIS A 371 9.60 -29.41 2.89
C HIS A 371 9.14 -28.95 4.28
N PRO A 372 8.50 -29.82 5.07
CA PRO A 372 7.92 -29.44 6.35
C PRO A 372 9.02 -29.07 7.35
N PHE A 373 8.83 -27.92 8.01
CA PHE A 373 9.73 -27.42 9.06
C PHE A 373 8.99 -26.90 10.30
N LEU A 374 7.67 -26.69 10.20
CA LEU A 374 6.80 -26.39 11.33
C LEU A 374 5.77 -27.52 11.51
N PRO A 375 5.25 -27.74 12.73
CA PRO A 375 4.21 -28.74 13.00
C PRO A 375 2.97 -28.61 12.10
N ILE A 376 2.61 -27.38 11.73
CA ILE A 376 1.48 -27.12 10.83
C ILE A 376 1.72 -27.65 9.41
N HIS A 377 2.96 -27.62 8.91
CA HIS A 377 3.28 -28.18 7.59
C HIS A 377 3.18 -29.70 7.59
N GLU A 378 3.64 -30.35 8.67
CA GLU A 378 3.50 -31.80 8.85
C GLU A 378 2.04 -32.23 8.98
N ALA A 379 1.23 -31.43 9.70
CA ALA A 379 -0.20 -31.67 9.85
C ALA A 379 -0.89 -31.61 8.48
N VAL A 380 -0.68 -30.55 7.69
CA VAL A 380 -1.27 -30.40 6.35
C VAL A 380 -0.79 -31.49 5.40
N LEU A 381 0.51 -31.81 5.40
CA LEU A 381 1.06 -32.92 4.62
C LEU A 381 0.36 -34.25 4.96
N SER A 382 0.11 -34.49 6.26
CA SER A 382 -0.63 -35.67 6.72
C SER A 382 -2.07 -35.72 6.21
N GLU A 383 -2.75 -34.58 6.07
CA GLU A 383 -4.09 -34.51 5.45
C GLU A 383 -4.04 -35.02 4.00
N TYR A 384 -3.05 -34.58 3.21
CA TYR A 384 -2.87 -35.02 1.82
C TYR A 384 -2.53 -36.51 1.71
N TRP A 385 -1.72 -37.05 2.64
CA TRP A 385 -1.45 -38.50 2.70
C TRP A 385 -2.71 -39.31 3.02
N LEU A 386 -3.48 -38.89 4.02
CA LEU A 386 -4.72 -39.57 4.43
C LEU A 386 -5.79 -39.52 3.35
N ALA A 387 -5.85 -38.43 2.59
CA ALA A 387 -6.74 -38.28 1.43
C ALA A 387 -6.30 -39.11 0.22
N GLY A 388 -5.13 -39.77 0.26
CA GLY A 388 -4.58 -40.51 -0.87
C GLY A 388 -4.18 -39.62 -2.05
N LEU A 389 -3.93 -38.33 -1.80
CA LEU A 389 -3.59 -37.34 -2.80
C LEU A 389 -2.07 -37.18 -2.99
N VAL A 390 -1.26 -37.70 -2.08
CA VAL A 390 0.20 -37.77 -2.20
C VAL A 390 0.62 -39.24 -2.18
N PHE A 391 1.52 -39.62 -3.10
CA PHE A 391 2.00 -40.99 -3.25
C PHE A 391 3.51 -41.08 -2.94
N PRO A 392 3.98 -42.13 -2.25
CA PRO A 392 5.40 -42.32 -2.04
C PRO A 392 6.09 -42.65 -3.36
N ALA A 393 7.37 -42.31 -3.51
CA ALA A 393 8.10 -42.69 -4.71
C ALA A 393 8.22 -44.22 -4.79
N SER A 394 7.71 -44.82 -5.88
CA SER A 394 8.04 -46.21 -6.21
C SER A 394 9.53 -46.27 -6.55
N SER A 395 10.27 -47.07 -5.79
CA SER A 395 11.72 -47.16 -5.83
C SER A 395 12.29 -47.40 -7.24
N ILE A 396 13.35 -46.62 -7.55
CA ILE A 396 14.22 -46.59 -8.74
C ILE A 396 13.83 -45.55 -9.81
N GLU A 397 13.70 -44.28 -9.43
CA GLU A 397 13.91 -43.14 -10.33
C GLU A 397 15.32 -42.56 -10.04
N VAL A 398 16.27 -42.70 -10.97
CA VAL A 398 17.65 -42.22 -10.80
C VAL A 398 17.91 -41.11 -11.80
N VAL A 399 18.09 -39.89 -11.31
CA VAL A 399 18.64 -38.77 -12.11
C VAL A 399 20.16 -38.94 -12.15
N ALA A 400 20.75 -38.94 -13.34
CA ALA A 400 22.20 -39.09 -13.49
C ALA A 400 22.94 -37.96 -12.72
N PRO A 401 23.88 -38.28 -11.82
CA PRO A 401 24.62 -37.27 -11.07
C PRO A 401 25.55 -36.47 -12.00
N LEU A 402 25.59 -35.15 -11.84
CA LEU A 402 26.57 -34.28 -12.50
C LEU A 402 27.63 -33.80 -11.50
N VAL A 403 28.83 -33.54 -11.99
CA VAL A 403 29.87 -32.82 -11.24
C VAL A 403 29.52 -31.32 -11.29
N GLY A 404 29.23 -30.73 -10.13
CA GLY A 404 28.76 -29.34 -10.00
C GLY A 404 29.82 -28.30 -10.31
N SER A 405 29.39 -27.15 -10.82
CA SER A 405 30.16 -25.90 -10.80
C SER A 405 29.79 -25.06 -9.57
N VAL A 406 30.57 -24.00 -9.34
CA VAL A 406 30.57 -23.14 -8.14
C VAL A 406 29.28 -22.31 -7.95
N GLU A 407 28.36 -22.27 -8.92
CA GLU A 407 27.12 -21.48 -8.85
C GLU A 407 25.98 -22.28 -8.20
N SER A 408 25.40 -21.70 -7.14
CA SER A 408 24.37 -22.31 -6.30
C SER A 408 23.01 -22.43 -7.01
N GLY A 409 22.28 -23.53 -6.78
CA GLY A 409 21.04 -23.88 -7.49
C GLY A 409 19.89 -22.87 -7.37
N THR A 410 19.81 -22.12 -6.27
CA THR A 410 18.74 -21.13 -6.02
C THR A 410 18.81 -19.93 -6.97
N THR A 411 19.99 -19.34 -7.18
CA THR A 411 20.17 -18.20 -8.11
C THR A 411 19.88 -18.60 -9.56
N LEU A 412 20.34 -19.81 -9.94
CA LEU A 412 20.10 -20.35 -11.26
C LEU A 412 18.61 -20.69 -11.48
N GLY A 413 17.93 -21.16 -10.42
CA GLY A 413 16.48 -21.34 -10.40
C GLY A 413 15.74 -20.03 -10.63
N ILE A 414 16.02 -18.99 -9.83
CA ILE A 414 15.37 -17.67 -9.94
C ILE A 414 15.51 -17.12 -11.37
N ALA A 415 16.72 -17.18 -11.95
CA ALA A 415 16.95 -16.73 -13.32
C ALA A 415 16.11 -17.52 -14.34
N LEU A 416 16.01 -18.84 -14.17
CA LEU A 416 15.27 -19.72 -15.07
C LEU A 416 13.75 -19.45 -15.01
N HIS A 417 13.17 -19.32 -13.82
CA HIS A 417 11.74 -18.99 -13.66
C HIS A 417 11.43 -17.62 -14.25
N ALA A 418 12.22 -16.59 -13.96
CA ALA A 418 12.02 -15.24 -14.52
C ALA A 418 12.07 -15.22 -16.06
N LEU A 419 12.95 -16.04 -16.67
CA LEU A 419 12.99 -16.19 -18.12
C LEU A 419 11.76 -16.92 -18.66
N LEU A 420 11.33 -18.00 -18.00
CA LEU A 420 10.18 -18.82 -18.42
C LEU A 420 8.83 -18.11 -18.22
N GLU A 421 8.75 -17.16 -17.29
CA GLU A 421 7.59 -16.28 -17.10
C GLU A 421 7.43 -15.27 -18.23
N THR A 422 8.55 -14.77 -18.77
CA THR A 422 8.55 -13.61 -19.66
C THR A 422 8.68 -13.97 -21.14
N VAL A 423 9.23 -15.15 -21.46
CA VAL A 423 9.46 -15.59 -22.83
C VAL A 423 8.37 -16.57 -23.28
N PRO A 424 7.66 -16.27 -24.39
CA PRO A 424 6.68 -17.20 -24.96
C PRO A 424 7.30 -18.56 -25.30
N LEU A 425 6.61 -19.66 -25.00
CA LEU A 425 7.14 -21.03 -25.18
C LEU A 425 7.45 -21.39 -26.64
N ASP A 426 6.82 -20.72 -27.61
CA ASP A 426 7.01 -20.90 -29.05
C ASP A 426 8.14 -20.03 -29.64
N SER A 427 8.86 -19.29 -28.79
CA SER A 427 9.96 -18.41 -29.21
C SER A 427 11.08 -19.18 -29.93
N ALA A 428 11.60 -18.59 -31.01
CA ALA A 428 12.78 -19.12 -31.69
C ALA A 428 14.02 -19.05 -30.78
N LEU A 429 14.80 -20.13 -30.72
CA LEU A 429 16.00 -20.23 -29.88
C LEU A 429 17.25 -19.64 -30.55
N ASP A 430 17.12 -18.41 -31.05
CA ASP A 430 18.15 -17.69 -31.78
C ASP A 430 18.93 -16.71 -30.88
N SER A 431 19.58 -15.71 -31.48
CA SER A 431 20.36 -14.70 -30.76
C SER A 431 19.51 -13.78 -29.88
N GLU A 432 18.24 -13.55 -30.23
CA GLU A 432 17.35 -12.72 -29.41
C GLU A 432 16.98 -13.46 -28.12
N PHE A 433 16.75 -14.77 -28.21
CA PHE A 433 16.58 -15.62 -27.03
C PHE A 433 17.82 -15.59 -26.13
N ASP A 434 19.01 -15.70 -26.72
CA ASP A 434 20.27 -15.64 -25.96
C ASP A 434 20.43 -14.33 -25.21
N GLU A 435 20.03 -13.20 -25.81
CA GLU A 435 20.07 -11.89 -25.15
C GLU A 435 19.09 -11.82 -23.97
N LYS A 436 17.85 -12.30 -24.15
CA LYS A 436 16.86 -12.38 -23.06
C LYS A 436 17.33 -13.27 -21.92
N ALA A 437 17.91 -14.43 -22.23
CA ALA A 437 18.49 -15.34 -21.24
C ALA A 437 19.66 -14.68 -20.49
N ARG A 438 20.58 -14.01 -21.19
CA ARG A 438 21.68 -13.27 -20.54
C ARG A 438 21.15 -12.17 -19.63
N ASN A 439 20.13 -11.41 -20.05
CA ASN A 439 19.55 -10.34 -19.25
C ASN A 439 18.91 -10.88 -17.97
N ALA A 440 18.13 -11.96 -18.07
CA ALA A 440 17.56 -12.64 -16.89
C ALA A 440 18.66 -13.16 -15.95
N GLY A 441 19.72 -13.77 -16.51
CA GLY A 441 20.87 -14.23 -15.74
C GLY A 441 21.62 -13.10 -15.03
N THR A 442 21.85 -11.97 -15.71
CA THR A 442 22.49 -10.77 -15.13
C THR A 442 21.66 -10.21 -13.98
N LEU A 443 20.34 -10.10 -14.15
CA LEU A 443 19.45 -9.57 -13.13
C LEU A 443 19.43 -10.45 -11.87
N ALA A 444 19.51 -11.77 -12.06
CA ALA A 444 19.63 -12.74 -10.97
C ALA A 444 21.06 -12.82 -10.36
N GLY A 445 22.07 -12.21 -10.98
CA GLY A 445 23.45 -12.20 -10.50
C GLY A 445 24.27 -13.44 -10.88
N LEU A 446 23.94 -14.11 -11.99
CA LEU A 446 24.74 -15.22 -12.53
C LEU A 446 26.05 -14.72 -13.16
N VAL A 447 27.11 -15.51 -13.02
CA VAL A 447 28.44 -15.20 -13.58
C VAL A 447 28.61 -15.88 -14.94
N ASP A 448 28.16 -17.13 -15.09
CA ASP A 448 28.25 -17.90 -16.34
C ASP A 448 26.96 -17.80 -17.19
N LEU A 449 26.76 -16.63 -17.81
CA LEU A 449 25.56 -16.32 -18.60
C LEU A 449 25.43 -17.17 -19.87
N ASP A 450 26.55 -17.54 -20.50
CA ASP A 450 26.55 -18.37 -21.71
C ASP A 450 26.07 -19.78 -21.40
N ARG A 451 26.51 -20.34 -20.25
CA ARG A 451 25.99 -21.61 -19.78
C ARG A 451 24.53 -21.55 -19.38
N PHE A 452 24.10 -20.46 -18.74
CA PHE A 452 22.69 -20.27 -18.41
C PHE A 452 21.81 -20.25 -19.66
N ALA A 453 22.23 -19.56 -20.73
CA ALA A 453 21.51 -19.56 -22.00
C ALA A 453 21.37 -20.98 -22.60
N LEU A 454 22.43 -21.81 -22.53
CA LEU A 454 22.36 -23.22 -22.94
C LEU A 454 21.38 -24.04 -22.08
N LEU A 455 21.37 -23.83 -20.76
CA LEU A 455 20.44 -24.49 -19.85
C LEU A 455 18.99 -24.11 -20.17
N ALA A 456 18.71 -22.83 -20.36
CA ALA A 456 17.38 -22.34 -20.75
C ALA A 456 16.94 -22.95 -22.10
N LYS A 457 17.81 -22.93 -23.12
CA LYS A 457 17.53 -23.55 -24.42
C LYS A 457 17.18 -25.04 -24.31
N SER A 458 17.84 -25.76 -23.39
CA SER A 458 17.55 -27.18 -23.15
C SER A 458 16.12 -27.42 -22.63
N VAL A 459 15.59 -26.50 -21.81
CA VAL A 459 14.24 -26.56 -21.25
C VAL A 459 13.22 -26.23 -22.32
N PHE A 460 13.42 -25.13 -23.07
CA PHE A 460 12.52 -24.75 -24.17
C PHE A 460 12.45 -25.82 -25.27
N SER A 461 13.55 -26.56 -25.49
CA SER A 461 13.60 -27.65 -26.47
C SER A 461 13.03 -28.98 -25.96
N SER A 462 12.61 -29.06 -24.69
CA SER A 462 12.09 -30.29 -24.09
C SER A 462 10.69 -30.64 -24.61
N GLU A 463 10.36 -31.94 -24.68
CA GLU A 463 9.06 -32.40 -25.17
C GLU A 463 7.87 -31.76 -24.44
N PRO A 464 7.84 -31.66 -23.09
CA PRO A 464 6.71 -31.06 -22.40
C PRO A 464 6.48 -29.59 -22.75
N VAL A 465 7.56 -28.82 -22.92
CA VAL A 465 7.48 -27.40 -23.25
C VAL A 465 7.04 -27.18 -24.69
N GLN A 466 7.62 -27.93 -25.64
CA GLN A 466 7.20 -27.90 -27.05
C GLN A 466 5.74 -28.35 -27.22
N ARG A 467 5.31 -29.34 -26.42
CA ARG A 467 3.93 -29.83 -26.42
C ARG A 467 2.95 -28.78 -25.89
N ALA A 468 3.34 -28.05 -24.84
CA ALA A 468 2.55 -26.96 -24.26
C ALA A 468 2.45 -25.75 -25.20
N ALA A 469 3.54 -25.39 -25.87
CA ALA A 469 3.59 -24.27 -26.83
C ALA A 469 2.54 -24.39 -27.95
N ALA A 470 2.20 -25.62 -28.34
CA ALA A 470 1.20 -25.90 -29.38
C ALA A 470 -0.25 -25.99 -28.85
N ARG A 471 -0.48 -25.75 -27.56
CA ARG A 471 -1.76 -25.96 -26.85
C ARG A 471 -2.13 -24.77 -25.98
N GLU A 472 -3.35 -24.79 -25.46
CA GLU A 472 -3.74 -23.86 -24.39
C GLU A 472 -2.88 -24.13 -23.15
N HIS A 473 -2.15 -23.10 -22.71
CA HIS A 473 -1.19 -23.18 -21.61
C HIS A 473 -1.15 -21.90 -20.79
N TRP A 474 -0.64 -22.01 -19.57
CA TRP A 474 -0.47 -20.95 -18.59
C TRP A 474 0.92 -21.08 -17.96
N GLN A 475 1.72 -20.02 -18.04
CA GLN A 475 3.01 -19.89 -17.38
C GLN A 475 2.82 -19.22 -16.01
N GLU A 476 3.54 -19.66 -14.98
CA GLU A 476 3.50 -19.11 -13.61
C GLU A 476 2.06 -18.97 -13.06
N MET A 477 1.29 -20.05 -13.15
CA MET A 477 -0.11 -20.06 -12.72
C MET A 477 -0.20 -20.05 -11.19
N GLN A 478 -0.78 -18.99 -10.64
CA GLN A 478 -1.08 -18.89 -9.20
C GLN A 478 -2.23 -19.83 -8.82
N LEU A 479 -2.00 -20.64 -7.80
CA LEU A 479 -2.94 -21.61 -7.26
C LEU A 479 -3.19 -21.27 -5.78
N ALA A 480 -4.46 -21.24 -5.40
CA ALA A 480 -4.87 -21.12 -4.00
C ALA A 480 -6.16 -21.92 -3.77
N GLY A 481 -6.24 -22.60 -2.63
CA GLY A 481 -7.42 -23.37 -2.25
C GLY A 481 -7.31 -23.87 -0.82
N MET A 482 -8.37 -24.50 -0.32
CA MET A 482 -8.37 -25.08 1.02
C MET A 482 -7.62 -26.41 1.05
N SER A 483 -6.97 -26.72 2.17
CA SER A 483 -6.39 -28.05 2.44
C SER A 483 -7.47 -29.15 2.38
N PRO A 484 -7.08 -30.44 2.32
CA PRO A 484 -8.05 -31.52 2.21
C PRO A 484 -9.14 -31.55 3.28
N ASN A 485 -8.81 -31.17 4.52
CA ASN A 485 -9.79 -31.09 5.62
C ASN A 485 -10.41 -29.69 5.80
N GLU A 486 -10.15 -28.77 4.87
CA GLU A 486 -10.61 -27.37 4.93
C GLU A 486 -10.14 -26.62 6.19
N THR A 487 -8.94 -26.95 6.69
CA THR A 487 -8.40 -26.37 7.92
C THR A 487 -7.57 -25.12 7.69
N ILE A 488 -6.91 -25.00 6.53
CA ILE A 488 -6.05 -23.87 6.18
C ILE A 488 -6.04 -23.62 4.67
N VAL A 489 -5.73 -22.38 4.27
CA VAL A 489 -5.50 -22.04 2.87
C VAL A 489 -4.11 -22.53 2.46
N VAL A 490 -4.06 -23.26 1.35
CA VAL A 490 -2.84 -23.71 0.69
C VAL A 490 -2.64 -22.93 -0.60
N GLU A 491 -1.44 -22.40 -0.80
CA GLU A 491 -1.09 -21.60 -1.98
C GLU A 491 0.17 -22.10 -2.69
N GLY A 492 0.35 -21.69 -3.94
CA GLY A 492 1.60 -21.90 -4.65
C GLY A 492 1.52 -21.44 -6.10
N ILE A 493 2.62 -21.60 -6.80
CA ILE A 493 2.75 -21.18 -8.19
C ILE A 493 3.24 -22.38 -8.99
N ALA A 494 2.45 -22.78 -9.99
CA ALA A 494 2.81 -23.83 -10.92
C ALA A 494 3.48 -23.21 -12.15
N ASP A 495 4.71 -23.61 -12.43
CA ASP A 495 5.53 -22.96 -13.48
C ASP A 495 4.90 -23.05 -14.87
N LEU A 496 4.31 -24.19 -15.21
CA LEU A 496 3.60 -24.38 -16.46
C LEU A 496 2.45 -25.37 -16.30
N VAL A 497 1.26 -24.95 -16.72
CA VAL A 497 0.08 -25.81 -16.86
C VAL A 497 -0.36 -25.78 -18.31
N TYR A 498 -0.68 -26.93 -18.90
CA TYR A 498 -1.29 -26.97 -20.23
C TYR A 498 -2.39 -28.00 -20.33
N ARG A 499 -3.29 -27.79 -21.29
CA ARG A 499 -4.45 -28.63 -21.55
C ARG A 499 -4.17 -29.58 -22.72
N GLU A 500 -4.36 -30.87 -22.50
CA GLU A 500 -4.31 -31.90 -23.54
C GLU A 500 -5.57 -31.91 -24.41
N ASP A 501 -5.50 -32.56 -25.56
CA ASP A 501 -6.60 -32.60 -26.54
C ASP A 501 -7.85 -33.34 -26.02
N ASP A 502 -7.69 -34.18 -24.98
CA ASP A 502 -8.78 -34.85 -24.26
C ASP A 502 -9.41 -34.00 -23.15
N GLY A 503 -8.92 -32.77 -22.97
CA GLY A 503 -9.38 -31.81 -21.96
C GLY A 503 -8.68 -31.94 -20.61
N SER A 504 -7.85 -32.97 -20.39
CA SER A 504 -7.12 -33.14 -19.14
C SER A 504 -5.96 -32.15 -19.00
N LEU A 505 -5.61 -31.81 -17.76
CA LEU A 505 -4.55 -30.86 -17.45
C LEU A 505 -3.23 -31.59 -17.16
N VAL A 506 -2.12 -30.95 -17.52
CA VAL A 506 -0.76 -31.39 -17.21
C VAL A 506 -0.02 -30.27 -16.51
N ILE A 507 0.63 -30.59 -15.40
CA ILE A 507 1.45 -29.65 -14.62
C ILE A 507 2.92 -29.98 -14.84
N VAL A 508 3.72 -28.97 -15.15
CA VAL A 508 5.15 -29.05 -15.37
C VAL A 508 5.85 -28.11 -14.40
N ASP A 509 6.90 -28.61 -13.75
CA ASP A 509 7.75 -27.84 -12.84
C ASP A 509 9.22 -27.99 -13.26
N TYR A 510 9.95 -26.88 -13.26
CA TYR A 510 11.32 -26.76 -13.75
C TYR A 510 12.31 -26.80 -12.58
N LYS A 511 13.32 -27.68 -12.68
CA LYS A 511 14.33 -27.85 -11.64
C LYS A 511 15.74 -27.67 -12.18
N THR A 512 16.60 -27.05 -11.39
CA THR A 512 18.00 -26.75 -11.75
C THR A 512 19.00 -27.58 -10.96
N ASP A 513 18.52 -28.35 -9.98
CA ASP A 513 19.32 -29.13 -9.05
C ASP A 513 20.18 -30.18 -9.74
N VAL A 514 21.43 -30.27 -9.27
CA VAL A 514 22.49 -31.13 -9.85
C VAL A 514 22.68 -32.42 -9.04
N GLY A 515 22.32 -32.42 -7.75
CA GLY A 515 22.47 -33.53 -6.80
C GLY A 515 21.13 -34.01 -6.24
N VAL A 516 20.21 -34.42 -7.10
CA VAL A 516 18.86 -34.85 -6.72
C VAL A 516 18.91 -36.18 -5.98
N THR A 517 18.48 -36.17 -4.72
CA THR A 517 18.33 -37.40 -3.90
C THR A 517 16.91 -37.96 -4.02
N ALA A 518 16.68 -39.19 -3.56
CA ALA A 518 15.33 -39.76 -3.50
C ALA A 518 14.37 -38.88 -2.67
N THR A 519 14.84 -38.34 -1.54
CA THR A 519 14.07 -37.44 -0.68
C THR A 519 13.75 -36.12 -1.37
N THR A 520 14.70 -35.56 -2.13
CA THR A 520 14.48 -34.36 -2.95
C THR A 520 13.39 -34.59 -3.99
N LEU A 521 13.45 -35.74 -4.65
CA LEU A 521 12.49 -36.12 -5.68
C LEU A 521 11.09 -36.36 -5.10
N GLU A 522 10.99 -36.99 -3.93
CA GLU A 522 9.73 -37.13 -3.19
C GLU A 522 9.10 -35.78 -2.84
N ALA A 523 9.90 -34.80 -2.43
CA ALA A 523 9.40 -33.46 -2.15
C ALA A 523 8.83 -32.78 -3.41
N TYR A 524 9.52 -32.87 -4.55
CA TYR A 524 9.01 -32.32 -5.81
C TYR A 524 7.70 -32.98 -6.26
N TRP A 525 7.61 -34.32 -6.12
CA TRP A 525 6.36 -35.03 -6.42
C TRP A 525 5.23 -34.67 -5.46
N THR A 526 5.55 -34.42 -4.19
CA THR A 526 4.59 -33.95 -3.19
C THR A 526 4.04 -32.57 -3.57
N GLN A 527 4.92 -31.64 -3.93
CA GLN A 527 4.54 -30.29 -4.37
C GLN A 527 3.61 -30.33 -5.59
N LEU A 528 3.98 -31.08 -6.63
CA LEU A 528 3.14 -31.26 -7.83
C LEU A 528 1.80 -31.94 -7.54
N SER A 529 1.76 -32.84 -6.55
CA SER A 529 0.53 -33.50 -6.12
C SER A 529 -0.44 -32.54 -5.42
N VAL A 530 0.09 -31.61 -4.62
CA VAL A 530 -0.67 -30.52 -4.00
C VAL A 530 -1.23 -29.59 -5.08
N TYR A 531 -0.40 -29.16 -6.05
CA TYR A 531 -0.87 -28.33 -7.18
C TYR A 531 -2.00 -28.97 -7.95
N ALA A 532 -1.87 -30.27 -8.23
CA ALA A 532 -2.90 -31.00 -8.95
C ALA A 532 -4.22 -31.12 -8.18
N ASP A 533 -4.19 -31.25 -6.85
CA ASP A 533 -5.40 -31.20 -6.02
C ASP A 533 -6.05 -29.81 -6.03
N LEU A 534 -5.26 -28.75 -5.80
CA LEU A 534 -5.76 -27.38 -5.83
C LEU A 534 -6.43 -27.04 -7.16
N LEU A 535 -5.78 -27.40 -8.27
CA LEU A 535 -6.27 -27.15 -9.61
C LEU A 535 -7.54 -27.96 -9.92
N ALA A 536 -7.58 -29.24 -9.51
CA ALA A 536 -8.75 -30.09 -9.71
C ALA A 536 -9.96 -29.61 -8.89
N ARG A 537 -9.76 -29.16 -7.65
CA ARG A 537 -10.84 -28.60 -6.82
C ARG A 537 -11.37 -27.27 -7.36
N ALA A 538 -10.47 -26.41 -7.84
CA ALA A 538 -10.84 -25.08 -8.34
C ALA A 538 -11.60 -25.14 -9.68
N THR A 539 -11.17 -26.02 -10.59
CA THR A 539 -11.70 -26.10 -11.95
C THR A 539 -12.73 -27.21 -12.15
N GLY A 540 -12.71 -28.24 -11.29
CA GLY A 540 -13.46 -29.49 -11.51
C GLY A 540 -12.85 -30.38 -12.60
N GLU A 541 -11.68 -30.04 -13.13
CA GLU A 541 -11.02 -30.76 -14.23
C GLU A 541 -9.97 -31.75 -13.71
N GLN A 542 -9.73 -32.83 -14.47
CA GLN A 542 -8.77 -33.86 -14.09
C GLN A 542 -7.35 -33.47 -14.52
N VAL A 543 -6.40 -33.55 -13.57
CA VAL A 543 -4.96 -33.49 -13.88
C VAL A 543 -4.47 -34.90 -14.20
N SER A 544 -4.14 -35.17 -15.46
CA SER A 544 -3.75 -36.51 -15.93
C SER A 544 -2.26 -36.80 -15.75
N ARG A 545 -1.40 -35.77 -15.77
CA ARG A 545 0.06 -35.91 -15.67
C ARG A 545 0.68 -34.80 -14.85
N VAL A 546 1.74 -35.15 -14.14
CA VAL A 546 2.66 -34.22 -13.49
C VAL A 546 4.09 -34.51 -13.98
N VAL A 547 4.84 -33.46 -14.30
CA VAL A 547 6.12 -33.57 -15.02
C VAL A 547 7.18 -32.69 -14.34
N LEU A 548 8.37 -33.24 -14.17
CA LEU A 548 9.56 -32.52 -13.72
C LEU A 548 10.54 -32.38 -14.88
N VAL A 549 10.96 -31.16 -15.17
CA VAL A 549 11.93 -30.84 -16.22
C VAL A 549 13.20 -30.30 -15.59
N PHE A 550 14.25 -31.11 -15.61
CA PHE A 550 15.56 -30.75 -15.09
C PHE A 550 16.39 -30.05 -16.17
N ALA A 551 16.73 -28.78 -15.97
CA ALA A 551 17.59 -28.02 -16.87
C ALA A 551 19.00 -28.62 -16.89
N ARG A 552 19.53 -28.92 -18.08
CA ARG A 552 20.85 -29.55 -18.28
C ARG A 552 21.54 -29.00 -19.54
N PRO A 553 22.87 -28.81 -19.56
CA PRO A 553 23.53 -28.08 -20.65
C PRO A 553 23.39 -28.69 -22.06
N VAL A 554 23.07 -29.99 -22.14
CA VAL A 554 22.96 -30.73 -23.41
C VAL A 554 21.50 -31.04 -23.76
N SER A 555 20.75 -31.61 -22.82
CA SER A 555 19.35 -31.98 -23.01
C SER A 555 18.66 -32.05 -21.66
N ALA A 556 17.51 -31.39 -21.50
CA ALA A 556 16.76 -31.43 -20.25
C ALA A 556 16.39 -32.88 -19.87
N GLY A 557 16.49 -33.20 -18.58
CA GLY A 557 16.02 -34.47 -18.04
C GLY A 557 14.53 -34.38 -17.74
N VAL A 558 13.70 -35.23 -18.32
CA VAL A 558 12.25 -35.21 -18.11
C VAL A 558 11.85 -36.44 -17.30
N LEU A 559 11.16 -36.23 -16.17
CA LEU A 559 10.49 -37.27 -15.41
C LEU A 559 9.00 -36.99 -15.40
N GLU A 560 8.17 -38.01 -15.55
CA GLU A 560 6.72 -37.86 -15.57
C GLU A 560 6.02 -38.93 -14.74
N ARG A 561 4.88 -38.56 -14.13
CA ARG A 561 3.94 -39.50 -13.51
C ARG A 561 2.55 -39.26 -14.05
N ARG A 562 1.86 -40.37 -14.38
CA ARG A 562 0.44 -40.36 -14.72
C ARG A 562 -0.39 -40.46 -13.45
N ARG A 563 -1.41 -39.63 -13.33
CA ARG A 563 -2.46 -39.74 -12.30
C ARG A 563 -3.68 -40.38 -12.96
N PHE A 564 -4.28 -41.37 -12.29
CA PHE A 564 -5.48 -42.07 -12.76
C PHE A 564 -6.73 -41.49 -12.09
#